data_AF-A0A7W8HII0-F1
#
_entry.id   AF-A0A7W8HII0-F1
#
_cell.length_a   1.000
_cell.length_b   1.000
_cell.length_c   1.000
_cell.angle_alpha   90.00
_cell.angle_beta   90.00
_cell.angle_gamma   90.00
#
_symmetry.space_group_name_H-M   'P 1'
#
loop_
_entity.id
_entity.type
_entity.pdbx_description
1 polymer ?
#
loop_
_entity_poly.entity_id
_entity_poly.type
_entity_poly.pdbx_seq_one_letter_code
_entity_poly.pdbx_strand_id
1 'polypeptide(L)' 'MAQLSPAQRTAGTARILMTAGALFAAEAVFRGSVARTLLSTALLALGAGLLFFAKRAD' A
#
# COMPACT_ATOMS: atom_id res chain seq x y z
N MET A 1 -5.43 -26.71 0.09
CA MET A 1 -4.98 -25.29 0.05
C MET A 1 -6.17 -24.46 -0.40
N ALA A 2 -6.61 -23.47 0.39
CA ALA A 2 -7.72 -22.61 -0.02
C ALA A 2 -7.32 -21.78 -1.24
N GLN A 3 -8.04 -21.90 -2.35
CA GLN A 3 -7.74 -21.16 -3.57
C GLN A 3 -8.22 -19.71 -3.39
N LEU A 4 -7.27 -18.79 -3.22
CA LEU A 4 -7.58 -17.37 -3.08
C LEU A 4 -8.15 -16.81 -4.39
N SER A 5 -9.24 -16.06 -4.28
CA SER A 5 -9.80 -15.29 -5.39
C SER A 5 -8.77 -14.26 -5.89
N PRO A 6 -8.84 -13.82 -7.16
CA PRO A 6 -7.97 -12.75 -7.66
C PRO A 6 -8.02 -11.49 -6.80
N ALA A 7 -9.20 -11.10 -6.33
CA ALA A 7 -9.40 -9.96 -5.44
C ALA A 7 -8.69 -10.12 -4.09
N GLN A 8 -8.73 -11.32 -3.49
CA GLN A 8 -8.02 -11.62 -2.25
C GLN A 8 -6.50 -11.56 -2.39
N ARG A 9 -5.94 -11.98 -3.54
CA ARG A 9 -4.51 -11.85 -3.84
C ARG A 9 -4.11 -10.37 -3.94
N THR A 10 -4.89 -9.58 -4.67
CA THR A 10 -4.66 -8.13 -4.78
C THR A 10 -4.76 -7.45 -3.42
N ALA A 11 -5.74 -7.81 -2.59
CA ALA A 11 -5.86 -7.29 -1.23
C ALA A 11 -4.64 -7.63 -0.36
N GLY A 12 -4.06 -8.82 -0.52
CA GLY A 12 -2.81 -9.22 0.13
C GLY A 12 -1.65 -8.29 -0.23
N THR A 13 -1.40 -8.09 -1.53
CA THR A 13 -0.35 -7.17 -2.02
C THR A 13 -0.59 -5.74 -1.58
N ALA A 14 -1.84 -5.28 -1.62
CA ALA A 14 -2.21 -3.93 -1.24
C ALA A 14 -1.93 -3.65 0.26
N ARG A 15 -2.16 -4.62 1.14
CA ARG A 15 -1.81 -4.51 2.57
C ARG A 15 -0.30 -4.37 2.77
N ILE A 16 0.52 -5.12 2.04
CA ILE A 16 1.99 -5.03 2.10
C ILE A 16 2.46 -3.64 1.67
N LEU A 17 1.91 -3.12 0.57
CA LEU A 17 2.22 -1.77 0.09
C LEU A 17 1.84 -0.70 1.11
N MET A 18 0.70 -0.86 1.78
CA MET A 18 0.25 0.07 2.81
C MET A 18 1.14 0.06 4.06
N THR A 19 1.52 -1.11 4.56
CA THR A 19 2.42 -1.20 5.72
C THR A 19 3.81 -0.67 5.39
N ALA A 20 4.38 -1.06 4.24
CA ALA A 20 5.68 -0.54 3.81
C ALA A 20 5.63 0.98 3.61
N GLY A 21 4.65 1.48 2.86
CA GLY A 21 4.45 2.91 2.61
C GLY A 21 4.31 3.72 3.90
N ALA A 22 3.59 3.21 4.90
CA ALA A 22 3.42 3.88 6.18
C ALA A 22 4.74 3.99 6.97
N LEU A 23 5.52 2.90 7.01
CA LEU A 23 6.83 2.89 7.68
C LEU A 23 7.81 3.87 7.02
N PHE A 24 7.87 3.86 5.69
CA PHE A 24 8.73 4.79 4.95
C PHE A 24 8.27 6.24 5.05
N ALA A 25 6.96 6.48 5.12
CA ALA A 25 6.42 7.83 5.32
C ALA A 25 6.81 8.38 6.69
N ALA A 26 6.66 7.57 7.75
CA ALA A 26 7.08 7.92 9.08
C ALA A 26 8.58 8.25 9.11
N GLU A 27 9.42 7.36 8.57
CA GLU A 27 10.88 7.59 8.51
C GLU A 27 11.26 8.85 7.71
N ALA A 28 10.60 9.08 6.56
CA ALA A 28 10.88 10.22 5.71
C ALA A 28 10.54 11.55 6.39
N VAL A 29 9.44 11.60 7.15
CA VAL A 29 9.07 12.75 7.97
C VAL A 29 10.13 13.00 9.04
N PHE A 30 10.58 11.96 9.76
CA PHE A 30 11.64 12.11 10.77
C PHE A 30 12.99 12.57 10.20
N ARG A 31 13.32 12.19 8.96
CA ARG A 31 14.56 12.59 8.28
C ARG A 31 14.45 13.90 7.48
N GLY A 32 13.26 14.49 7.37
CA GLY A 32 13.03 15.72 6.59
C GLY A 32 13.26 15.56 5.07
N SER A 33 13.18 14.34 4.54
CA SER A 33 13.49 14.07 3.13
C SER A 33 12.26 14.13 2.25
N VAL A 34 12.07 15.25 1.53
CA VAL A 34 10.92 15.48 0.65
C VAL A 34 10.75 14.38 -0.40
N ALA A 35 11.84 13.95 -1.05
CA ALA A 35 11.79 12.90 -2.07
C ALA A 35 11.27 11.56 -1.51
N ARG A 36 11.71 11.20 -0.30
CA ARG A 36 11.26 9.96 0.36
C ARG A 36 9.82 10.07 0.85
N THR A 37 9.41 11.26 1.31
CA THR A 37 8.02 11.54 1.65
C THR A 37 7.13 11.36 0.41
N LEU A 38 7.46 12.01 -0.70
CA LEU A 38 6.70 11.87 -1.96
C LEU A 38 6.59 10.42 -2.42
N LEU A 39 7.69 9.67 -2.40
CA LEU A 39 7.71 8.26 -2.79
C LEU A 39 6.83 7.41 -1.86
N SER A 40 6.94 7.61 -0.54
CA SER A 40 6.11 6.90 0.44
C SER A 40 4.63 7.21 0.30
N THR A 41 4.27 8.47 0.02
CA THR A 41 2.89 8.88 -0.25
C THR A 41 2.36 8.23 -1.53
N ALA A 42 3.18 8.14 -2.59
CA ALA A 42 2.79 7.44 -3.82
C ALA A 42 2.54 5.94 -3.59
N LEU A 43 3.38 5.28 -2.77
CA LEU A 43 3.18 3.88 -2.38
C LEU A 43 1.90 3.68 -1.58
N LEU A 44 1.60 4.59 -0.64
CA LEU A 44 0.35 4.58 0.13
C LEU A 44 -0.87 4.79 -0.78
N ALA A 45 -0.81 5.74 -1.72
CA ALA A 45 -1.89 5.98 -2.67
C ALA A 45 -2.16 4.74 -3.55
N LEU A 46 -1.10 4.08 -4.02
CA LEU A 46 -1.21 2.82 -4.77
C LEU A 46 -1.82 1.70 -3.93
N GLY A 47 -1.33 1.48 -2.70
CA GLY A 47 -1.89 0.49 -1.79
C GLY A 47 -3.37 0.75 -1.46
N ALA A 48 -3.73 2.01 -1.24
CA ALA A 48 -5.12 2.44 -1.01
C ALA A 48 -6.02 2.15 -2.22
N GLY A 49 -5.55 2.52 -3.42
CA GLY A 49 -6.27 2.27 -4.66
C GLY A 49 -6.51 0.77 -4.87
N LEU A 50 -5.49 -0.05 -4.69
CA LEU A 50 -5.61 -1.50 -4.82
C LEU A 50 -6.60 -2.10 -3.81
N LEU A 51 -6.61 -1.65 -2.56
CA LEU A 51 -7.60 -2.07 -1.56
C LEU A 51 -9.02 -1.65 -1.94
N PHE A 52 -9.18 -0.42 -2.47
CA PHE A 52 -10.47 0.10 -2.88
C PHE A 52 -11.06 -0.71 -4.04
N PHE A 53 -10.27 -1.00 -5.08
CA PHE A 53 -10.71 -1.82 -6.19
C PHE A 53 -10.91 -3.28 -5.80
N ALA A 54 -10.05 -3.85 -4.96
CA ALA A 54 -10.22 -5.22 -4.47
C ALA A 54 -11.56 -5.37 -3.72
N LYS A 55 -11.94 -4.40 -2.87
CA LYS A 55 -13.23 -4.40 -2.16
C LYS A 55 -14.45 -4.24 -3.07
N ARG A 56 -14.30 -3.70 -4.28
CA ARG A 56 -15.40 -3.59 -5.25
C ARG A 56 -15.49 -4.79 -6.19
N ALA A 57 -14.43 -5.59 -6.27
CA ALA A 57 -14.35 -6.78 -7.12
C ALA A 57 -14.72 -8.07 -6.38
N ASP A 58 -14.73 -8.03 -5.05
CA ASP A 58 -15.39 -9.00 -4.16
C ASP A 58 -16.90 -8.69 -4.09
#